data_AF-C7NYF0-F1
#
_entry.id   AF-C7NYF0-F1
#
_cell.length_a   1.000
_cell.length_b   1.000
_cell.length_c   1.000
_cell.angle_alpha   90.00
_cell.angle_beta   90.00
_cell.angle_gamma   90.00
#
_symmetry.space_group_name_H-M   'P 1'
#
loop_
_entity.id
_entity.type
_entity.pdbx_description
1 polymer ?
#
loop_
_entity_poly.entity_id
_entity_poly.type
_entity_poly.pdbx_seq_one_letter_code
_entity_poly.pdbx_strand_id
1 'polypeptide(L)'
;MTFDGPIATTWGKALAALRDKVTSMTGYSVVDTSSGGGDASVPTNDWFVIATPFNEYIRFRPNTDQDNRGLTPEYGVDWDTGSSSWNDRYPNDPGNRLKEIGRNDGTTGKITAHQSDGGGIQEGDAVTYWLEYVDSGFALYFQREEADGNDGDGMIFFEEVTQLWDYDDAATHEANMIFGVAGHVADSIDYNPIKQVALDCRMAQSGSSPHHYAQGVANPDANYNNYPYTDGVARSSSYRNASGADAVIGRYEMVLQERSGGDAAHRDTIQDADGNDLYTILNRDAASVALRMD
;
A
#
# COMPACT_ATOMS: atom_id res chain seq x y z
N MET A 1 -12.27 -2.21 -15.22
CA MET A 1 -12.85 -0.89 -14.97
C MET A 1 -13.31 -0.81 -13.54
N THR A 2 -12.34 -0.70 -12.65
CA THR A 2 -12.56 -0.66 -11.21
C THR A 2 -11.55 0.29 -10.55
N PHE A 3 -11.41 1.46 -11.17
CA PHE A 3 -10.84 2.63 -10.53
C PHE A 3 -11.94 3.49 -9.89
N ASP A 4 -11.77 3.85 -8.63
CA ASP A 4 -12.67 4.73 -7.89
C ASP A 4 -11.89 5.90 -7.29
N GLY A 5 -12.15 7.12 -7.74
CA GLY A 5 -11.54 8.31 -7.13
C GLY A 5 -11.58 9.55 -8.03
N PRO A 6 -11.42 10.76 -7.46
CA PRO A 6 -11.37 11.06 -6.03
C PRO A 6 -12.74 10.90 -5.33
N ILE A 7 -12.79 10.24 -4.19
CA ILE A 7 -14.00 10.11 -3.35
C ILE A 7 -13.77 10.75 -1.98
N ALA A 8 -14.53 11.81 -1.67
CA ALA A 8 -14.52 12.45 -0.37
C ALA A 8 -15.48 11.76 0.61
N THR A 9 -15.00 11.38 1.78
CA THR A 9 -15.76 10.65 2.81
C THR A 9 -15.08 10.77 4.18
N THR A 10 -15.44 9.93 5.15
CA THR A 10 -14.69 9.77 6.41
C THR A 10 -13.77 8.55 6.34
N TRP A 11 -12.69 8.55 7.12
CA TRP A 11 -11.70 7.48 7.10
C TRP A 11 -12.30 6.08 7.31
N GLY A 12 -13.20 5.93 8.29
CA GLY A 12 -13.87 4.65 8.54
C GLY A 12 -14.70 4.16 7.35
N LYS A 13 -15.35 5.08 6.63
CA LYS A 13 -16.09 4.76 5.41
C LYS A 13 -15.17 4.43 4.23
N ALA A 14 -14.00 5.07 4.12
CA ALA A 14 -13.01 4.71 3.12
C ALA A 14 -12.49 3.26 3.33
N LEU A 15 -12.25 2.87 4.58
CA LEU A 15 -11.86 1.50 4.92
C LEU A 15 -12.99 0.48 4.71
N ALA A 16 -14.25 0.84 5.00
CA ALA A 16 -15.39 -0.01 4.66
C ALA A 16 -15.52 -0.18 3.14
N ALA A 17 -15.30 0.89 2.36
CA ALA A 17 -15.28 0.81 0.91
C ALA A 17 -14.14 -0.08 0.38
N LEU A 18 -12.94 0.02 0.97
CA LEU A 18 -11.83 -0.89 0.67
C LEU A 18 -12.25 -2.36 0.91
N ARG A 19 -12.76 -2.68 2.10
CA ARG A 19 -13.25 -4.02 2.45
C ARG A 19 -14.27 -4.52 1.42
N ASP A 20 -15.32 -3.74 1.18
CA ASP A 20 -16.47 -4.17 0.38
C ASP A 20 -16.12 -4.30 -1.11
N LYS A 21 -15.31 -3.40 -1.65
CA LYS A 21 -14.91 -3.41 -3.07
C LYS A 21 -13.89 -4.51 -3.36
N VAL A 22 -12.85 -4.65 -2.53
CA VAL A 22 -11.84 -5.71 -2.70
C VAL A 22 -12.50 -7.09 -2.56
N THR A 23 -13.42 -7.26 -1.62
CA THR A 23 -14.09 -8.56 -1.42
C THR A 23 -15.19 -8.86 -2.45
N SER A 24 -15.47 -7.91 -3.34
CA SER A 24 -16.29 -8.14 -4.55
C SER A 24 -15.49 -8.68 -5.73
N MET A 25 -14.15 -8.65 -5.67
CA MET A 25 -13.27 -9.20 -6.70
C MET A 25 -13.25 -10.73 -6.68
N THR A 26 -12.90 -11.34 -7.80
CA THR A 26 -12.92 -12.79 -7.94
C THR A 26 -11.91 -13.43 -6.98
N GLY A 27 -12.38 -14.36 -6.14
CA GLY A 27 -11.51 -15.11 -5.23
C GLY A 27 -11.07 -14.37 -3.96
N TYR A 28 -11.49 -13.11 -3.77
CA TYR A 28 -11.31 -12.38 -2.52
C TYR A 28 -12.52 -12.55 -1.61
N SER A 29 -12.32 -12.61 -0.29
CA SER A 29 -13.45 -12.69 0.66
C SER A 29 -13.07 -12.19 2.05
N VAL A 30 -14.05 -11.65 2.80
CA VAL A 30 -13.86 -11.37 4.24
C VAL A 30 -13.97 -12.69 5.00
N VAL A 31 -12.94 -13.06 5.74
CA VAL A 31 -12.92 -14.33 6.51
C VAL A 31 -13.02 -14.12 8.00
N ASP A 32 -12.66 -12.93 8.49
CA ASP A 32 -12.75 -12.61 9.90
C ASP A 32 -12.86 -11.09 10.10
N THR A 33 -13.51 -10.68 11.17
CA THR A 33 -13.66 -9.29 11.57
C THR A 33 -13.78 -9.20 13.08
N SER A 34 -13.34 -8.11 13.70
CA SER A 34 -13.80 -7.82 15.05
C SER A 34 -15.28 -7.41 15.10
N SER A 35 -15.79 -7.27 16.32
CA SER A 35 -17.18 -6.94 16.63
C SER A 35 -17.64 -5.63 15.96
N GLY A 36 -18.17 -5.73 14.74
CA GLY A 36 -18.62 -4.57 13.94
C GLY A 36 -18.30 -4.67 12.44
N GLY A 37 -17.50 -5.63 11.98
CA GLY A 37 -16.90 -5.59 10.65
C GLY A 37 -17.80 -5.80 9.42
N GLY A 38 -19.13 -5.72 9.56
CA GLY A 38 -20.08 -5.54 8.44
C GLY A 38 -20.65 -4.12 8.36
N ASP A 39 -20.19 -3.21 9.21
CA ASP A 39 -20.73 -1.86 9.30
C ASP A 39 -20.33 -1.00 8.09
N ALA A 40 -21.12 0.05 7.84
CA ALA A 40 -20.88 1.02 6.77
C ALA A 40 -19.64 1.91 7.00
N SER A 41 -18.98 1.75 8.14
CA SER A 41 -17.75 2.42 8.57
C SER A 41 -16.95 1.42 9.38
N VAL A 42 -15.62 1.44 9.30
CA VAL A 42 -14.72 0.63 10.13
C VAL A 42 -14.22 1.50 11.29
N PRO A 43 -14.63 1.24 12.55
CA PRO A 43 -14.20 2.01 13.69
C PRO A 43 -12.70 1.92 13.98
N THR A 44 -12.17 2.91 14.69
CA THR A 44 -10.72 3.00 15.01
C THR A 44 -10.19 1.77 15.80
N ASN A 45 -11.04 1.02 16.51
CA ASN A 45 -10.68 -0.20 17.27
C ASN A 45 -10.97 -1.50 16.52
N ASP A 46 -11.54 -1.42 15.32
CA ASP A 46 -12.03 -2.58 14.59
C ASP A 46 -10.94 -3.08 13.63
N TRP A 47 -11.15 -4.26 13.04
CA TRP A 47 -10.29 -4.82 12.03
C TRP A 47 -11.09 -5.80 11.17
N PHE A 48 -10.58 -6.04 9.97
CA PHE A 48 -11.09 -7.05 9.06
C PHE A 48 -9.94 -7.80 8.39
N VAL A 49 -10.19 -9.04 8.04
CA VAL A 49 -9.25 -9.95 7.37
C VAL A 49 -9.84 -10.37 6.04
N ILE A 50 -9.07 -10.16 4.98
CA ILE A 50 -9.39 -10.56 3.62
C ILE A 50 -8.56 -11.78 3.28
N ALA A 51 -9.20 -12.86 2.83
CA ALA A 51 -8.53 -13.95 2.13
C ALA A 51 -8.39 -13.61 0.65
N THR A 52 -7.23 -13.91 0.08
CA THR A 52 -6.88 -13.73 -1.33
C THR A 52 -7.15 -15.03 -2.11
N PRO A 53 -7.21 -15.00 -3.45
CA PRO A 53 -7.32 -16.21 -4.28
C PRO A 53 -6.13 -17.19 -4.12
N PHE A 54 -5.05 -16.76 -3.47
CA PHE A 54 -3.81 -17.54 -3.29
C PHE A 54 -3.72 -18.25 -1.93
N ASN A 55 -4.82 -18.29 -1.17
CA ASN A 55 -4.84 -18.76 0.23
C ASN A 55 -3.89 -17.99 1.15
N GLU A 56 -3.72 -16.70 0.89
CA GLU A 56 -3.02 -15.77 1.77
C GLU A 56 -4.05 -14.83 2.40
N TYR A 57 -3.68 -14.19 3.51
CA TYR A 57 -4.58 -13.37 4.31
C TYR A 57 -3.99 -12.00 4.55
N ILE A 58 -4.81 -10.96 4.42
CA ILE A 58 -4.45 -9.57 4.69
C ILE A 58 -5.34 -9.06 5.81
N ARG A 59 -4.75 -8.65 6.94
CA ARG A 59 -5.47 -7.97 8.03
C ARG A 59 -5.26 -6.47 7.95
N PHE A 60 -6.35 -5.72 8.01
CA PHE A 60 -6.34 -4.27 8.17
C PHE A 60 -6.82 -3.89 9.56
N ARG A 61 -5.99 -3.17 10.30
CA ARG A 61 -6.32 -2.70 11.65
C ARG A 61 -5.99 -1.22 11.82
N PRO A 62 -6.99 -0.34 11.84
CA PRO A 62 -6.88 0.97 12.45
C PRO A 62 -6.35 0.85 13.89
N ASN A 63 -5.40 1.69 14.27
CA ASN A 63 -4.77 1.66 15.58
C ASN A 63 -5.30 2.80 16.47
N THR A 64 -5.50 2.49 17.75
CA THR A 64 -6.08 3.38 18.76
C THR A 64 -5.10 3.95 19.76
N ASP A 65 -3.81 3.66 19.61
CA ASP A 65 -2.81 4.30 20.43
C ASP A 65 -2.99 5.82 20.31
N GLN A 66 -3.28 6.47 21.44
CA GLN A 66 -3.80 7.83 21.46
C GLN A 66 -2.78 8.82 20.90
N ASP A 67 -1.51 8.47 21.07
CA ASP A 67 -0.33 9.19 20.56
C ASP A 67 0.08 8.71 19.16
N ASN A 68 -0.62 7.71 18.59
CA ASN A 68 -0.12 6.98 17.43
C ASN A 68 -1.22 6.23 16.61
N ARG A 69 -2.22 6.98 16.11
CA ARG A 69 -3.31 6.45 15.27
C ARG A 69 -2.90 6.34 13.80
N GLY A 70 -3.35 5.29 13.12
CA GLY A 70 -2.95 4.96 11.74
C GLY A 70 -3.49 3.62 11.27
N LEU A 71 -3.13 3.21 10.06
CA LEU A 71 -3.47 1.89 9.51
C LEU A 71 -2.31 0.92 9.67
N THR A 72 -2.57 -0.23 10.28
CA THR A 72 -1.64 -1.37 10.31
C THR A 72 -2.14 -2.46 9.36
N PRO A 73 -1.55 -2.57 8.16
CA PRO A 73 -1.69 -3.77 7.34
C PRO A 73 -0.78 -4.89 7.85
N GLU A 74 -1.25 -6.13 7.78
CA GLU A 74 -0.47 -7.33 8.11
C GLU A 74 -0.79 -8.43 7.10
N TYR A 75 0.16 -9.32 6.85
CA TYR A 75 0.06 -10.28 5.74
C TYR A 75 0.72 -11.63 6.04
N GLY A 76 0.03 -12.73 5.74
CA GLY A 76 0.48 -14.07 6.10
C GLY A 76 -0.29 -15.19 5.39
N VAL A 77 0.09 -16.43 5.69
CA VAL A 77 -0.46 -17.64 5.05
C VAL A 77 -1.43 -18.42 5.95
N ASP A 78 -1.45 -18.16 7.26
CA ASP A 78 -2.27 -18.91 8.19
C ASP A 78 -2.87 -18.00 9.27
N TRP A 79 -4.12 -17.61 9.03
CA TRP A 79 -4.97 -16.90 9.97
C TRP A 79 -5.97 -17.86 10.62
N ASP A 80 -5.94 -17.94 11.95
CA ASP A 80 -6.91 -18.72 12.72
C ASP A 80 -8.15 -17.86 13.05
N THR A 81 -9.23 -18.08 12.32
CA THR A 81 -10.53 -17.43 12.57
C THR A 81 -11.16 -17.84 13.91
N GLY A 82 -10.75 -18.96 14.51
CA GLY A 82 -11.26 -19.43 15.80
C GLY A 82 -10.67 -18.68 16.99
N SER A 83 -9.44 -18.19 16.86
CA SER A 83 -8.76 -17.38 17.88
C SER A 83 -8.53 -15.92 17.47
N SER A 84 -8.89 -15.56 16.23
CA SER A 84 -8.60 -14.27 15.60
C SER A 84 -7.13 -13.88 15.72
N SER A 85 -6.25 -14.80 15.34
CA SER A 85 -4.80 -14.63 15.47
C SER A 85 -4.01 -15.28 14.33
N TRP A 86 -2.76 -14.85 14.16
CA TRP A 86 -1.83 -15.43 13.18
C TRP A 86 -1.21 -16.71 13.73
N ASN A 87 -1.37 -17.82 13.02
CA ASN A 87 -0.56 -19.03 13.22
C ASN A 87 0.78 -18.90 12.47
N ASP A 88 0.73 -18.35 11.26
CA ASP A 88 1.90 -18.08 10.42
C ASP A 88 1.73 -16.78 9.63
N ARG A 89 2.72 -15.91 9.76
CA ARG A 89 2.78 -14.59 9.14
C ARG A 89 4.12 -14.43 8.46
N TYR A 90 4.11 -13.79 7.29
CA TYR A 90 5.34 -13.54 6.57
C TYR A 90 6.34 -12.72 7.41
N PRO A 91 7.64 -13.07 7.39
CA PRO A 91 8.63 -12.36 8.20
C PRO A 91 8.71 -10.86 7.90
N ASN A 92 8.61 -10.48 6.62
CA ASN A 92 8.67 -9.09 6.15
C ASN A 92 7.28 -8.56 5.79
N ASP A 93 6.24 -8.96 6.50
CA ASP A 93 4.89 -8.41 6.29
C ASP A 93 4.87 -6.87 6.41
N PRO A 94 3.90 -6.18 5.78
CA PRO A 94 3.82 -4.72 5.80
C PRO A 94 3.90 -4.10 7.20
N GLY A 95 3.23 -4.71 8.18
CA GLY A 95 3.16 -4.23 9.55
C GLY A 95 4.49 -4.36 10.26
N ASN A 96 5.22 -5.45 10.04
CA ASN A 96 6.60 -5.59 10.50
C ASN A 96 7.54 -4.60 9.80
N ARG A 97 7.40 -4.42 8.48
CA ARG A 97 8.26 -3.51 7.72
C ARG A 97 8.12 -2.06 8.17
N LEU A 98 6.89 -1.63 8.44
CA LEU A 98 6.63 -0.30 8.99
C LEU A 98 7.30 -0.10 10.37
N LYS A 99 7.51 -1.15 11.16
CA LYS A 99 8.30 -1.07 12.42
C LYS A 99 9.76 -0.78 12.12
N GLU A 100 10.33 -1.50 11.16
CA GLU A 100 11.74 -1.32 10.80
C GLU A 100 12.03 0.10 10.28
N ILE A 101 11.09 0.66 9.50
CA ILE A 101 11.20 2.03 8.99
C ILE A 101 11.02 3.05 10.12
N GLY A 102 10.06 2.82 11.04
CA GLY A 102 9.72 3.73 12.14
C GLY A 102 10.60 3.67 13.40
N ARG A 103 11.37 2.58 13.60
CA ARG A 103 12.35 2.22 14.67
C ARG A 103 12.02 0.88 15.34
N ASN A 104 13.10 0.19 15.74
CA ASN A 104 13.16 -1.09 16.49
C ASN A 104 12.70 -1.00 17.97
N ASP A 105 11.73 -0.15 18.33
CA ASP A 105 11.28 -0.02 19.73
C ASP A 105 10.22 -1.06 20.14
N GLY A 106 9.83 -1.94 19.21
CA GLY A 106 8.85 -3.00 19.43
C GLY A 106 7.39 -2.55 19.33
N THR A 107 7.13 -1.27 19.00
CA THR A 107 5.77 -0.81 18.70
C THR A 107 5.30 -1.31 17.34
N THR A 108 3.99 -1.27 17.06
CA THR A 108 3.45 -1.71 15.76
C THR A 108 3.57 -0.61 14.72
N GLY A 109 4.23 -0.91 13.61
CA GLY A 109 4.43 -0.03 12.47
C GLY A 109 3.11 0.23 11.76
N LYS A 110 2.91 1.47 11.32
CA LYS A 110 1.63 1.93 10.78
C LYS A 110 1.84 3.08 9.81
N ILE A 111 0.90 3.21 8.89
CA ILE A 111 0.79 4.35 7.98
C ILE A 111 -0.09 5.40 8.66
N THR A 112 0.40 6.63 8.78
CA THR A 112 -0.33 7.74 9.37
C THR A 112 -0.50 8.87 8.36
N ALA A 113 -1.59 9.63 8.48
CA ALA A 113 -1.60 11.01 8.00
C ALA A 113 -0.77 11.84 8.99
N HIS A 114 0.03 12.78 8.47
CA HIS A 114 1.01 13.62 9.16
C HIS A 114 0.79 13.83 10.67
N GLN A 115 1.80 13.55 11.51
CA GLN A 115 1.75 13.83 12.94
C GLN A 115 2.66 15.01 13.28
N SER A 116 2.12 16.23 13.27
CA SER A 116 2.79 17.37 13.94
C SER A 116 2.43 17.43 15.42
N ASP A 117 1.17 17.11 15.79
CA ASP A 117 0.65 17.37 17.15
C ASP A 117 0.03 16.14 17.84
N GLY A 118 0.48 14.92 17.53
CA GLY A 118 0.09 13.70 18.26
C GLY A 118 -1.31 13.14 17.95
N GLY A 119 -2.04 13.72 16.99
CA GLY A 119 -3.30 13.19 16.49
C GLY A 119 -3.11 12.48 15.15
N GLY A 120 -3.06 11.15 15.13
CA GLY A 120 -3.14 10.40 13.87
C GLY A 120 -4.56 10.34 13.30
N ILE A 121 -4.74 9.70 12.14
CA ILE A 121 -6.02 9.58 11.43
C ILE A 121 -7.06 8.76 12.22
N GLN A 122 -8.31 9.23 12.26
CA GLN A 122 -9.41 8.65 13.03
C GLN A 122 -10.63 8.34 12.16
N GLU A 123 -11.51 7.44 12.60
CA GLU A 123 -12.71 7.02 11.87
C GLU A 123 -13.52 8.19 11.26
N GLY A 124 -13.69 9.28 12.02
CA GLY A 124 -14.51 10.42 11.65
C GLY A 124 -13.80 11.49 10.80
N ASP A 125 -12.48 11.40 10.64
CA ASP A 125 -11.71 12.39 9.90
C ASP A 125 -12.11 12.39 8.43
N ALA A 126 -12.27 13.59 7.86
CA ALA A 126 -12.48 13.81 6.45
C ALA A 126 -11.25 13.35 5.66
N VAL A 127 -11.53 12.53 4.65
CA VAL A 127 -10.52 12.01 3.74
C VAL A 127 -11.00 12.06 2.30
N THR A 128 -10.05 12.17 1.38
CA THR A 128 -10.25 11.84 -0.03
C THR A 128 -9.46 10.57 -0.34
N TYR A 129 -10.09 9.59 -1.00
CA TYR A 129 -9.38 8.38 -1.42
C TYR A 129 -9.52 8.09 -2.91
N TRP A 130 -8.56 7.30 -3.39
CA TRP A 130 -8.52 6.66 -4.69
C TRP A 130 -8.25 5.18 -4.46
N LEU A 131 -9.03 4.33 -5.12
CA LEU A 131 -8.93 2.88 -4.99
C LEU A 131 -8.93 2.26 -6.39
N GLU A 132 -7.82 1.64 -6.75
CA GLU A 132 -7.75 0.71 -7.86
C GLU A 132 -7.93 -0.71 -7.32
N TYR A 133 -8.74 -1.54 -7.98
CA TYR A 133 -8.99 -2.91 -7.56
C TYR A 133 -9.32 -3.78 -8.77
N VAL A 134 -8.52 -4.79 -9.06
CA VAL A 134 -8.66 -5.71 -10.19
C VAL A 134 -8.39 -7.15 -9.71
N ASP A 135 -8.68 -8.17 -10.51
CA ASP A 135 -8.52 -9.57 -10.06
C ASP A 135 -7.08 -9.90 -9.60
N SER A 136 -6.06 -9.17 -10.08
CA SER A 136 -4.67 -9.31 -9.62
C SER A 136 -4.36 -8.59 -8.30
N GLY A 137 -5.20 -7.68 -7.81
CA GLY A 137 -4.92 -6.97 -6.55
C GLY A 137 -5.64 -5.64 -6.37
N PHE A 138 -5.18 -4.85 -5.41
CA PHE A 138 -5.77 -3.53 -5.11
C PHE A 138 -4.76 -2.55 -4.52
N ALA A 139 -5.01 -1.26 -4.74
CA ALA A 139 -4.21 -0.16 -4.25
C ALA A 139 -5.10 0.97 -3.74
N LEU A 140 -4.94 1.32 -2.47
CA LEU A 140 -5.60 2.44 -1.82
C LEU A 140 -4.59 3.56 -1.63
N TYR A 141 -4.88 4.74 -2.17
CA TYR A 141 -4.26 5.99 -1.80
C TYR A 141 -5.29 6.87 -1.08
N PHE A 142 -4.88 7.54 0.00
CA PHE A 142 -5.76 8.40 0.78
C PHE A 142 -5.07 9.69 1.20
N GLN A 143 -5.87 10.73 1.37
CA GLN A 143 -5.49 12.06 1.84
C GLN A 143 -6.40 12.45 2.98
N ARG A 144 -5.83 12.94 4.08
CA ARG A 144 -6.59 13.59 5.16
C ARG A 144 -6.78 15.08 4.84
N GLU A 145 -7.99 15.58 5.13
CA GLU A 145 -8.49 16.91 4.72
C GLU A 145 -9.20 17.64 5.88
N GLU A 146 -8.62 17.61 7.07
CA GLU A 146 -9.21 18.25 8.27
C GLU A 146 -8.79 19.72 8.43
N ALA A 147 -7.75 20.17 7.71
CA ALA A 147 -7.21 21.53 7.78
C ALA A 147 -6.77 21.96 9.19
N ASP A 148 -6.46 20.99 10.05
CA ASP A 148 -6.02 21.18 11.44
C ASP A 148 -4.49 21.21 11.59
N GLY A 149 -3.76 21.16 10.47
CA GLY A 149 -2.30 21.10 10.45
C GLY A 149 -1.71 19.69 10.51
N ASN A 150 -2.52 18.65 10.70
CA ASN A 150 -2.12 17.24 10.70
C ASN A 150 -2.59 16.51 9.43
N ASP A 151 -2.72 17.24 8.32
CA ASP A 151 -3.07 16.66 7.03
C ASP A 151 -1.87 15.98 6.39
N GLY A 152 -2.11 14.84 5.75
CA GLY A 152 -1.10 14.11 5.02
C GLY A 152 -1.73 13.04 4.15
N ASP A 153 -0.89 12.29 3.47
CA ASP A 153 -1.31 11.22 2.57
C ASP A 153 -0.62 9.89 2.90
N GLY A 154 -1.22 8.83 2.39
CA GLY A 154 -0.69 7.48 2.52
C GLY A 154 -1.17 6.60 1.38
N MET A 155 -0.45 5.51 1.19
CA MET A 155 -0.75 4.53 0.17
C MET A 155 -0.44 3.14 0.69
N ILE A 156 -1.30 2.19 0.32
CA ILE A 156 -1.02 0.76 0.43
C ILE A 156 -1.48 0.06 -0.83
N PHE A 157 -0.73 -0.94 -1.29
CA PHE A 157 -1.21 -1.86 -2.30
C PHE A 157 -0.77 -3.30 -2.03
N PHE A 158 -1.53 -4.21 -2.60
CA PHE A 158 -1.20 -5.61 -2.77
C PHE A 158 -1.49 -5.99 -4.22
N GLU A 159 -0.55 -6.61 -4.90
CA GLU A 159 -0.71 -7.03 -6.29
C GLU A 159 -0.05 -8.39 -6.51
N GLU A 160 -0.72 -9.29 -7.23
CA GLU A 160 -0.16 -10.52 -7.72
C GLU A 160 1.07 -10.21 -8.58
N VAL A 161 2.15 -10.91 -8.28
CA VAL A 161 3.36 -10.80 -9.08
C VAL A 161 3.17 -11.63 -10.34
N THR A 162 3.26 -10.99 -11.51
CA THR A 162 3.39 -11.73 -12.78
C THR A 162 4.73 -12.48 -12.76
N GLN A 163 4.66 -13.76 -12.44
CA GLN A 163 5.85 -14.59 -12.22
C GLN A 163 6.65 -14.76 -13.51
N LEU A 164 7.96 -14.53 -13.42
CA LEU A 164 8.93 -14.86 -14.47
C LEU A 164 9.64 -16.19 -14.21
N TRP A 165 9.53 -16.68 -12.97
CA TRP A 165 10.08 -17.94 -12.53
C TRP A 165 9.09 -18.63 -11.58
N ASP A 166 8.84 -19.91 -11.80
CA ASP A 166 8.01 -20.76 -10.94
C ASP A 166 8.81 -21.14 -9.68
N TYR A 167 8.29 -20.73 -8.53
CA TYR A 167 8.87 -20.98 -7.21
C TYR A 167 7.90 -21.70 -6.26
N ASP A 168 6.83 -22.29 -6.79
CA ASP A 168 5.80 -22.96 -5.99
C ASP A 168 6.37 -24.20 -5.28
N ASP A 169 7.31 -24.90 -5.93
CA ASP A 169 8.01 -26.07 -5.40
C ASP A 169 9.31 -25.73 -4.64
N ALA A 170 9.63 -24.45 -4.44
CA ALA A 170 10.87 -24.05 -3.79
C ALA A 170 10.83 -24.29 -2.28
N ALA A 171 11.99 -24.63 -1.70
CA ALA A 171 12.12 -24.81 -0.25
C ALA A 171 11.88 -23.52 0.57
N THR A 172 11.82 -22.36 -0.08
CA THR A 172 11.54 -21.06 0.53
C THR A 172 10.49 -20.35 -0.32
N HIS A 173 9.22 -20.70 -0.10
CA HIS A 173 8.08 -20.15 -0.85
C HIS A 173 7.94 -18.63 -0.63
N GLU A 174 7.97 -17.85 -1.72
CA GLU A 174 7.65 -16.42 -1.65
C GLU A 174 6.14 -16.19 -1.56
N ALA A 175 5.73 -15.00 -1.18
CA ALA A 175 4.32 -14.62 -1.32
C ALA A 175 3.92 -14.57 -2.81
N ASN A 176 2.65 -14.84 -3.10
CA ASN A 176 2.12 -14.66 -4.46
C ASN A 176 1.88 -13.19 -4.78
N MET A 177 1.66 -12.36 -3.75
CA MET A 177 1.48 -10.93 -3.88
C MET A 177 2.71 -10.14 -3.41
N ILE A 178 3.06 -9.09 -4.16
CA ILE A 178 3.91 -7.99 -3.69
C ILE A 178 3.03 -7.01 -2.92
N PHE A 179 3.60 -6.36 -1.91
CA PHE A 179 2.96 -5.22 -1.26
C PHE A 179 3.82 -3.98 -1.41
N GLY A 180 3.19 -2.81 -1.24
CA GLY A 180 3.96 -1.61 -0.94
C GLY A 180 3.19 -0.62 -0.10
N VAL A 181 3.96 0.20 0.62
CA VAL A 181 3.44 1.20 1.55
C VAL A 181 4.16 2.53 1.33
N ALA A 182 3.41 3.63 1.45
CA ALA A 182 3.94 4.99 1.46
C ALA A 182 3.12 5.87 2.41
N GLY A 183 3.71 6.95 2.92
CA GLY A 183 3.05 7.89 3.83
C GLY A 183 3.97 8.37 4.95
N HIS A 184 3.38 8.94 5.99
CA HIS A 184 4.11 9.31 7.20
C HIS A 184 4.21 8.12 8.16
N VAL A 185 5.35 8.03 8.83
CA VAL A 185 5.57 7.13 9.97
C VAL A 185 6.00 8.00 11.15
N ALA A 186 5.36 7.80 12.29
CA ALA A 186 5.63 8.56 13.50
C ALA A 186 7.04 8.28 14.07
N ASP A 187 7.82 9.33 14.36
CA ASP A 187 8.98 9.24 15.28
C ASP A 187 8.51 9.68 16.67
N SER A 188 8.59 8.79 17.65
CA SER A 188 8.07 9.02 19.00
C SER A 188 8.94 9.93 19.87
N ILE A 189 10.13 10.35 19.40
CA ILE A 189 11.12 11.02 20.26
C ILE A 189 11.36 12.48 19.87
N ASP A 190 11.15 12.84 18.61
CA ASP A 190 11.17 14.21 18.15
C ASP A 190 9.87 14.44 17.39
N TYR A 191 9.05 15.41 17.81
CA TYR A 191 7.85 15.89 17.12
C TYR A 191 8.20 16.55 15.77
N ASN A 192 9.00 15.87 14.97
CA ASN A 192 9.42 16.20 13.62
C ASN A 192 8.90 15.06 12.74
N PRO A 193 7.78 15.24 12.04
CA PRO A 193 7.34 14.28 11.04
C PRO A 193 8.44 14.19 9.98
N ILE A 194 9.20 13.11 9.98
CA ILE A 194 10.12 12.83 8.89
C ILE A 194 9.22 12.40 7.71
N LYS A 195 9.35 13.06 6.54
CA LYS A 195 8.84 12.54 5.27
C LYS A 195 9.59 11.25 4.95
N GLN A 196 9.23 10.13 5.58
CA GLN A 196 10.13 8.99 5.70
C GLN A 196 9.74 7.75 4.90
N VAL A 197 8.57 7.72 4.25
CA VAL A 197 8.24 6.59 3.36
C VAL A 197 8.12 7.06 1.92
N ALA A 198 9.28 7.14 1.26
CA ALA A 198 9.32 6.87 -0.17
C ALA A 198 8.77 5.46 -0.41
N LEU A 199 8.02 5.25 -1.50
CA LEU A 199 7.39 3.97 -1.83
C LEU A 199 8.35 2.78 -1.57
N ASP A 200 8.01 1.96 -0.58
CA ASP A 200 8.73 0.72 -0.25
C ASP A 200 7.87 -0.47 -0.67
N CYS A 201 8.26 -1.12 -1.76
CA CYS A 201 7.62 -2.32 -2.27
C CYS A 201 8.46 -3.54 -1.92
N ARG A 202 7.85 -4.65 -1.50
CA ARG A 202 8.58 -5.87 -1.11
C ARG A 202 7.76 -7.12 -1.32
N MET A 203 8.49 -8.22 -1.53
CA MET A 203 7.93 -9.55 -1.29
C MET A 203 7.86 -9.79 0.21
N ALA A 204 6.77 -10.38 0.71
CA ALA A 204 6.62 -10.55 2.15
C ALA A 204 7.56 -11.62 2.74
N GLN A 205 7.91 -12.64 1.98
CA GLN A 205 8.86 -13.66 2.43
C GLN A 205 10.31 -13.15 2.43
N SER A 206 10.71 -12.32 1.45
CA SER A 206 12.09 -11.86 1.30
C SER A 206 12.29 -10.37 1.57
N GLY A 207 13.37 -10.03 2.27
CA GLY A 207 13.73 -8.63 2.60
C GLY A 207 14.27 -7.82 1.42
N SER A 208 14.12 -8.28 0.18
CA SER A 208 14.62 -7.57 -1.00
C SER A 208 13.72 -6.38 -1.30
N SER A 209 14.34 -5.25 -1.66
CA SER A 209 13.64 -4.10 -2.20
C SER A 209 13.92 -4.02 -3.71
N PRO A 210 12.91 -3.75 -4.54
CA PRO A 210 13.05 -3.59 -5.98
C PRO A 210 13.65 -2.22 -6.30
N HIS A 211 14.86 -1.93 -5.82
CA HIS A 211 15.52 -0.65 -6.06
C HIS A 211 16.14 -0.57 -7.47
N HIS A 212 15.33 -0.74 -8.51
CA HIS A 212 15.67 -0.24 -9.84
C HIS A 212 14.43 0.37 -10.47
N TYR A 213 14.19 1.64 -10.14
CA TYR A 213 13.22 2.49 -10.79
C TYR A 213 13.69 2.75 -12.22
N ALA A 214 12.87 2.56 -13.26
CA ALA A 214 13.13 3.37 -14.44
C ALA A 214 12.81 4.81 -14.04
N GLN A 215 13.82 5.66 -14.19
CA GLN A 215 13.69 7.09 -14.01
C GLN A 215 13.18 7.64 -15.35
N GLY A 216 11.92 8.03 -15.37
CA GLY A 216 11.38 8.82 -16.47
C GLY A 216 11.62 10.30 -16.23
N VAL A 217 12.27 10.99 -17.17
CA VAL A 217 12.28 12.47 -17.22
C VAL A 217 11.09 12.89 -18.07
N ALA A 218 10.33 13.92 -17.66
CA ALA A 218 9.28 14.49 -18.47
C ALA A 218 9.85 14.89 -19.85
N ASN A 219 9.24 14.43 -20.94
CA ASN A 219 9.62 14.87 -22.27
C ASN A 219 9.10 16.31 -22.47
N PRO A 220 9.95 17.32 -22.74
CA PRO A 220 9.55 18.74 -22.83
C PRO A 220 8.67 19.10 -24.04
N ASP A 221 8.10 18.14 -24.77
CA ASP A 221 7.18 18.39 -25.88
C ASP A 221 5.73 18.56 -25.38
N ALA A 222 5.37 19.82 -25.11
CA ALA A 222 4.16 20.29 -24.46
C ALA A 222 2.82 19.99 -25.18
N ASN A 223 2.80 19.14 -26.23
CA ASN A 223 1.56 18.77 -26.91
C ASN A 223 0.89 17.52 -26.30
N TYR A 224 1.65 16.73 -25.53
CA TYR A 224 1.16 15.59 -24.75
C TYR A 224 2.05 15.53 -23.50
N ASN A 225 1.48 15.61 -22.29
CA ASN A 225 2.23 15.41 -21.04
C ASN A 225 2.67 13.94 -20.97
N ASN A 226 3.68 13.56 -21.75
CA ASN A 226 4.16 12.19 -21.86
C ASN A 226 5.16 11.94 -20.72
N TYR A 227 4.68 11.31 -19.65
CA TYR A 227 5.50 10.79 -18.57
C TYR A 227 6.02 9.41 -18.98
N PRO A 228 7.32 9.26 -19.32
CA PRO A 228 7.86 7.92 -19.57
C PRO A 228 7.82 7.09 -18.29
N TYR A 229 7.39 5.84 -18.42
CA TYR A 229 7.25 4.92 -17.29
C TYR A 229 7.75 3.52 -17.63
N THR A 230 7.89 2.67 -16.60
CA THR A 230 8.18 1.24 -16.72
C THR A 230 7.38 0.48 -15.67
N ASP A 231 7.11 -0.80 -15.92
CA ASP A 231 6.55 -1.70 -14.91
C ASP A 231 7.48 -1.85 -13.70
N GLY A 232 6.88 -2.08 -12.53
CA GLY A 232 7.57 -2.52 -11.34
C GLY A 232 8.17 -3.91 -11.52
N VAL A 233 9.33 -4.15 -10.89
CA VAL A 233 10.03 -5.45 -10.95
C VAL A 233 10.12 -6.03 -9.56
N ALA A 234 9.53 -7.19 -9.32
CA ALA A 234 9.66 -7.90 -8.05
C ALA A 234 10.98 -8.66 -7.97
N ARG A 235 11.64 -8.58 -6.82
CA ARG A 235 12.90 -9.28 -6.52
C ARG A 235 12.81 -10.04 -5.22
N SER A 236 13.58 -11.13 -5.12
CA SER A 236 13.71 -11.88 -3.88
C SER A 236 15.17 -12.13 -3.50
N SER A 237 15.45 -11.90 -2.22
CA SER A 237 16.74 -12.21 -1.60
C SER A 237 16.88 -13.68 -1.24
N SER A 238 15.78 -14.45 -1.23
CA SER A 238 15.80 -15.90 -1.02
C SER A 238 16.52 -16.62 -2.17
N TYR A 239 16.50 -16.02 -3.37
CA TYR A 239 17.07 -16.59 -4.59
C TYR A 239 18.32 -15.85 -5.08
N ARG A 240 19.06 -15.24 -4.17
CA ARG A 240 20.24 -14.44 -4.46
C ARG A 240 21.31 -15.24 -5.20
N ASN A 241 21.89 -14.66 -6.26
CA ASN A 241 22.98 -15.29 -6.99
C ASN A 241 24.29 -15.29 -6.17
N ALA A 242 25.29 -16.03 -6.64
CA ALA A 242 26.60 -16.14 -5.97
C ALA A 242 27.34 -14.80 -5.79
N SER A 243 26.97 -13.77 -6.55
CA SER A 243 27.54 -12.42 -6.47
C SER A 243 26.78 -11.51 -5.48
N GLY A 244 25.76 -12.03 -4.81
CA GLY A 244 25.00 -11.28 -3.82
C GLY A 244 23.84 -10.46 -4.38
N ALA A 245 23.49 -10.62 -5.67
CA ALA A 245 22.37 -9.91 -6.29
C ALA A 245 21.07 -10.71 -6.19
N ASP A 246 20.01 -10.05 -5.75
CA ASP A 246 18.66 -10.64 -5.63
C ASP A 246 18.09 -10.98 -7.01
N ALA A 247 17.41 -12.12 -7.11
CA ALA A 247 16.82 -12.56 -8.37
C ALA A 247 15.56 -11.76 -8.68
N VAL A 248 15.36 -11.44 -9.97
CA VAL A 248 14.08 -10.96 -10.48
C VAL A 248 13.14 -12.15 -10.57
N ILE A 249 12.01 -12.07 -9.88
CA ILE A 249 11.03 -13.17 -9.82
C ILE A 249 9.71 -12.81 -10.51
N GLY A 250 9.48 -11.53 -10.81
CA GLY A 250 8.31 -11.12 -11.57
C GLY A 250 8.15 -9.62 -11.75
N ARG A 251 6.95 -9.21 -12.14
CA ARG A 251 6.58 -7.80 -12.39
C ARG A 251 5.23 -7.46 -11.78
N TYR A 252 4.98 -6.17 -11.64
CA TYR A 252 3.75 -5.60 -11.10
C TYR A 252 3.55 -4.20 -11.72
N GLU A 253 2.32 -3.73 -11.83
CA GLU A 253 1.98 -2.55 -12.63
C GLU A 253 0.94 -1.62 -12.00
N MET A 254 0.35 -1.98 -10.85
CA MET A 254 -0.70 -1.18 -10.19
C MET A 254 -0.19 0.16 -9.65
N VAL A 255 1.06 0.20 -9.20
CA VAL A 255 1.68 1.39 -8.60
C VAL A 255 3.07 1.61 -9.17
N LEU A 256 3.32 2.83 -9.64
CA LEU A 256 4.64 3.30 -10.05
C LEU A 256 5.15 4.36 -9.07
N GLN A 257 6.47 4.39 -8.84
CA GLN A 257 7.03 5.50 -8.08
C GLN A 257 7.10 6.76 -8.94
N GLU A 258 6.56 7.87 -8.44
CA GLU A 258 6.65 9.18 -9.08
C GLU A 258 7.99 9.83 -8.72
N ARG A 259 8.80 10.19 -9.74
CA ARG A 259 10.16 10.75 -9.58
C ARG A 259 10.47 11.91 -10.52
N SER A 260 9.45 12.58 -11.04
CA SER A 260 9.56 13.68 -11.99
C SER A 260 10.24 14.93 -11.43
N GLY A 261 10.59 14.96 -10.14
CA GLY A 261 11.33 16.09 -9.54
C GLY A 261 10.52 17.39 -9.45
N GLY A 262 9.18 17.30 -9.56
CA GLY A 262 8.26 18.43 -9.53
C GLY A 262 7.66 18.79 -10.89
N ASP A 263 8.04 18.10 -11.97
CA ASP A 263 7.45 18.32 -13.30
C ASP A 263 6.02 17.76 -13.41
N ALA A 264 5.67 16.75 -12.61
CA ALA A 264 4.31 16.22 -12.51
C ALA A 264 3.54 16.88 -11.36
N ALA A 265 2.34 17.37 -11.65
CA ALA A 265 1.40 17.87 -10.68
C ALA A 265 0.50 16.76 -10.12
N HIS A 266 -0.03 17.01 -8.93
CA HIS A 266 -1.01 16.12 -8.32
C HIS A 266 -2.26 16.03 -9.21
N ARG A 267 -2.63 14.80 -9.57
CA ARG A 267 -3.72 14.39 -10.47
C ARG A 267 -3.47 14.59 -11.96
N ASP A 268 -2.22 14.81 -12.35
CA ASP A 268 -1.83 14.62 -13.75
C ASP A 268 -2.04 13.16 -14.16
N THR A 269 -2.30 12.93 -15.45
CA THR A 269 -2.47 11.59 -15.98
C THR A 269 -1.30 11.18 -16.88
N ILE A 270 -0.91 9.92 -16.79
CA ILE A 270 -0.04 9.25 -17.75
C ILE A 270 -0.96 8.60 -18.79
N GLN A 271 -0.74 8.89 -20.06
CA GLN A 271 -1.56 8.37 -21.17
C GLN A 271 -0.79 7.39 -22.05
N ASP A 272 -1.52 6.46 -22.67
CA ASP A 272 -0.98 5.63 -23.75
C ASP A 272 -0.88 6.39 -25.09
N ALA A 273 -0.39 5.71 -26.12
CA ALA A 273 -0.24 6.30 -27.47
C ALA A 273 -1.59 6.64 -28.14
N ASP A 274 -2.69 6.06 -27.67
CA ASP A 274 -4.05 6.28 -28.15
C ASP A 274 -4.78 7.38 -27.34
N GLY A 275 -4.15 7.92 -26.29
CA GLY A 275 -4.67 8.96 -25.42
C GLY A 275 -5.56 8.45 -24.28
N ASN A 276 -5.53 7.15 -23.97
CA ASN A 276 -6.23 6.59 -22.83
C ASN A 276 -5.43 6.88 -21.55
N ASP A 277 -6.11 7.34 -20.50
CA ASP A 277 -5.47 7.56 -19.21
C ASP A 277 -5.15 6.21 -18.54
N LEU A 278 -3.86 5.92 -18.32
CA LEU A 278 -3.38 4.68 -17.70
C LEU A 278 -3.14 4.82 -16.19
N TYR A 279 -2.61 5.97 -15.77
CA TYR A 279 -2.28 6.24 -14.37
C TYR A 279 -2.65 7.65 -13.97
N THR A 280 -3.10 7.86 -12.73
CA THR A 280 -3.16 9.18 -12.10
C THR A 280 -1.97 9.38 -11.18
N ILE A 281 -1.37 10.55 -11.23
CA ILE A 281 -0.26 10.95 -10.37
C ILE A 281 -0.80 11.44 -9.03
N LEU A 282 -0.35 10.83 -7.93
CA LEU A 282 -0.76 11.13 -6.57
C LEU A 282 0.49 11.47 -5.75
N ASN A 283 0.83 12.76 -5.66
CA ASN A 283 2.09 13.26 -5.09
C ASN A 283 1.93 14.49 -4.18
N ARG A 284 0.91 14.52 -3.31
CA ARG A 284 0.63 15.70 -2.49
C ARG A 284 1.69 15.94 -1.41
N ASP A 285 1.96 14.96 -0.55
CA ASP A 285 2.79 15.16 0.65
C ASP A 285 3.94 14.14 0.79
N ALA A 286 3.68 12.95 1.31
CA ALA A 286 4.65 11.90 1.61
C ALA A 286 4.59 10.73 0.62
N ALA A 287 3.40 10.37 0.14
CA ALA A 287 3.23 9.37 -0.90
C ALA A 287 3.30 10.06 -2.27
N SER A 288 4.32 9.73 -3.07
CA SER A 288 4.48 10.19 -4.46
C SER A 288 4.50 8.98 -5.39
N VAL A 289 3.34 8.69 -5.98
CA VAL A 289 3.10 7.52 -6.82
C VAL A 289 2.28 7.87 -8.05
N ALA A 290 2.35 7.04 -9.08
CA ALA A 290 1.31 6.97 -10.11
C ALA A 290 0.48 5.70 -9.86
N LEU A 291 -0.82 5.87 -9.68
CA LEU A 291 -1.78 4.80 -9.41
C LEU A 291 -2.52 4.45 -10.70
N ARG A 292 -2.59 3.17 -11.04
CA ARG A 292 -3.27 2.70 -12.25
C ARG A 292 -4.77 3.05 -12.24
N MET A 293 -5.33 3.26 -13.42
CA MET A 293 -6.74 3.61 -13.64
C MET A 293 -7.44 2.70 -14.68
N ASP A 294 -7.01 1.43 -14.78
CA ASP A 294 -7.31 0.43 -15.83
C ASP A 294 -6.37 0.38 -17.06
#